data_AF-W4VHR3-F1
#
_entry.id   AF-W4VHR3-F1
#
_cell.length_a   1.000
_cell.length_b   1.000
_cell.length_c   1.000
_cell.angle_alpha   90.00
_cell.angle_beta   90.00
_cell.angle_gamma   90.00
#
_symmetry.space_group_name_H-M   'P 1'
#
loop_
_entity.id
_entity.type
_entity.pdbx_description
1 polymer ?
#
loop_
_entity_poly.entity_id
_entity_poly.type
_entity_poly.pdbx_seq_one_letter_code
_entity_poly.pdbx_strand_id
1 'polypeptide(L)' 'MKKQMNKIFHHHQLPDDPVIYLVNVNKTDPAQAPKGYENLKVLPHIPYIQDQLYAERL' A
#
# COMPACT_ATOMS: atom_id res chain seq x y z
N MET A 1 -12.71 -0.02 -9.21
CA MET A 1 -12.69 -0.39 -7.77
C MET A 1 -13.32 -1.74 -7.44
N LYS A 2 -14.62 -2.01 -7.68
CA LYS A 2 -15.30 -3.26 -7.21
C LYS A 2 -14.56 -4.57 -7.54
N LYS A 3 -14.06 -4.72 -8.78
CA LYS A 3 -13.26 -5.88 -9.22
C LYS A 3 -11.98 -6.08 -8.39
N GLN A 4 -11.27 -5.00 -8.08
CA GLN A 4 -10.03 -5.04 -7.29
C GLN A 4 -10.33 -5.38 -5.83
N MET A 5 -11.38 -4.79 -5.26
CA MET A 5 -11.80 -5.10 -3.89
C MET A 5 -12.20 -6.58 -3.76
N ASN A 6 -12.88 -7.13 -4.77
CA ASN A 6 -13.19 -8.56 -4.81
C ASN A 6 -11.91 -9.42 -4.84
N LYS A 7 -10.93 -9.08 -5.71
CA LYS A 7 -9.63 -9.76 -5.73
C LYS A 7 -8.93 -9.72 -4.35
N ILE A 8 -8.92 -8.57 -3.69
CA ILE A 8 -8.22 -8.38 -2.42
C ILE A 8 -8.91 -9.09 -1.26
N PHE A 9 -10.22 -8.89 -1.09
CA PHE A 9 -10.94 -9.34 0.12
C PHE A 9 -11.54 -10.74 0.02
N HIS A 10 -11.78 -11.25 -1.19
CA HIS A 10 -12.39 -12.58 -1.37
C HIS A 10 -11.45 -13.58 -2.02
N HIS A 11 -10.60 -13.13 -2.94
CA HIS A 11 -9.61 -14.01 -3.59
C HIS A 11 -8.21 -13.91 -2.96
N HIS A 12 -7.99 -12.95 -2.07
CA HIS A 12 -6.69 -12.67 -1.44
C HIS A 12 -5.54 -12.50 -2.44
N GLN A 13 -5.83 -11.86 -3.57
CA GLN A 13 -4.89 -11.61 -4.66
C GLN A 13 -4.56 -10.13 -4.76
N LEU A 14 -3.32 -9.85 -5.17
CA LEU A 14 -2.93 -8.50 -5.55
C LEU A 14 -3.72 -8.04 -6.79
N PRO A 15 -4.14 -6.76 -6.84
CA PRO A 15 -4.73 -6.19 -8.03
C PRO A 15 -3.67 -5.99 -9.13
N ASP A 16 -4.05 -6.18 -10.39
CA ASP A 16 -3.13 -6.01 -11.53
C ASP A 16 -2.80 -4.53 -11.82
N ASP A 17 -3.72 -3.63 -11.43
CA ASP A 17 -3.62 -2.18 -11.62
C ASP A 17 -4.10 -1.48 -10.32
N PRO A 18 -3.25 -1.29 -9.30
CA PRO A 18 -3.69 -0.86 -7.98
C PRO A 18 -4.13 0.62 -7.95
N VAL A 19 -5.27 0.87 -7.32
CA VAL A 19 -5.56 2.22 -6.81
C VAL A 19 -4.69 2.47 -5.58
N ILE A 20 -3.86 3.51 -5.63
CA ILE A 20 -2.99 3.93 -4.53
C ILE A 20 -3.46 5.26 -3.94
N TYR A 21 -3.30 5.38 -2.63
CA TYR A 21 -3.38 6.65 -1.93
C TYR A 21 -1.95 7.18 -1.73
N LEU A 22 -1.70 8.40 -2.18
CA LEU A 22 -0.42 9.07 -2.07
C LEU A 22 -0.53 10.26 -1.12
N VAL A 23 0.37 10.32 -0.15
CA VAL A 23 0.54 11.50 0.71
C VAL A 23 1.92 12.08 0.46
N ASN A 24 1.96 13.37 0.13
CA ASN A 24 3.18 14.16 0.14
C ASN A 24 3.07 15.17 1.29
N VAL A 25 3.80 14.90 2.38
CA VAL A 25 3.76 15.75 3.58
C VAL A 25 4.50 17.08 3.38
N ASN A 26 5.42 17.15 2.43
CA ASN A 26 6.21 18.36 2.15
C ASN A 26 5.38 19.49 1.56
N LYS A 27 4.18 19.22 1.03
CA LYS A 27 3.27 20.27 0.54
C LYS A 27 2.73 21.15 1.66
N THR A 28 2.77 20.67 2.90
CA THR A 28 2.41 21.44 4.10
C THR A 28 3.63 21.76 4.96
N ASP A 29 4.59 20.84 5.09
CA ASP A 29 5.81 21.04 5.87
C ASP A 29 7.09 20.67 5.08
N PRO A 30 7.80 21.67 4.51
CA PRO A 30 9.03 21.42 3.75
C PRO A 30 10.15 20.73 4.54
N ALA A 31 10.14 20.76 5.88
CA ALA A 31 11.16 20.14 6.71
C ALA A 31 11.08 18.60 6.75
N GLN A 32 10.00 18.01 6.21
CA GLN A 32 9.78 16.56 6.18
C GLN A 32 10.74 15.81 5.23
N ALA A 33 11.54 16.52 4.42
CA ALA A 33 12.60 15.94 3.62
C ALA A 33 13.76 16.94 3.40
N PRO A 34 14.98 16.47 3.05
CA PRO A 34 16.06 17.35 2.62
C PRO A 34 15.70 18.17 1.38
N LYS A 35 16.37 19.32 1.18
CA LYS A 35 16.14 20.18 0.00
C LYS A 35 16.35 19.41 -1.30
N GLY A 36 15.36 19.48 -2.18
CA GLY A 36 15.36 18.77 -3.48
C GLY A 36 14.80 17.36 -3.42
N TYR A 37 14.34 16.89 -2.25
CA TYR A 37 13.70 15.59 -2.07
C TYR A 37 12.27 15.75 -1.54
N GLU A 38 11.49 14.69 -1.64
CA GLU A 38 10.09 14.61 -1.23
C GLU A 38 9.90 13.34 -0.38
N ASN A 39 9.15 13.45 0.70
CA ASN A 39 8.74 12.34 1.56
C ASN A 39 7.33 11.90 1.16
N LEU A 40 7.25 10.77 0.46
CA LEU A 40 6.02 10.22 -0.09
C LEU A 40 5.58 8.98 0.67
N LYS A 41 4.37 9.01 1.23
CA LYS A 41 3.70 7.80 1.75
C LYS A 41 2.80 7.22 0.67
N VAL A 42 3.11 6.01 0.24
CA VAL A 42 2.34 5.27 -0.78
C VAL A 42 1.57 4.15 -0.09
N LEU A 43 0.24 4.18 -0.17
CA LEU A 43 -0.64 3.19 0.46
C LEU A 43 -1.51 2.50 -0.61
N PRO A 44 -1.10 1.33 -1.10
CA PRO A 44 -1.99 0.46 -1.87
C PRO A 44 -2.95 -0.31 -0.95
N HIS A 45 -4.07 -0.76 -1.51
CA HIS A 45 -4.89 -1.80 -0.86
C HIS A 45 -4.28 -3.17 -1.19
N ILE A 46 -3.99 -3.97 -0.16
CA ILE A 46 -3.39 -5.31 -0.30
C ILE A 46 -4.22 -6.36 0.47
N PRO A 47 -4.15 -7.64 0.09
CA PRO A 47 -4.73 -8.73 0.87
C PRO A 47 -4.18 -8.77 2.31
N TYR A 48 -4.99 -9.22 3.27
CA TYR A 48 -4.50 -9.47 4.63
C TYR A 48 -3.64 -10.74 4.68
N ILE A 49 -2.80 -10.86 5.72
CA ILE A 49 -1.89 -12.00 5.91
C ILE A 49 -2.69 -13.27 6.24
N GLN A 50 -2.49 -14.34 5.48
CA GLN A 50 -3.06 -15.64 5.76
C GLN A 50 -2.19 -16.41 6.77
N ASP A 51 -2.81 -17.08 7.75
CA ASP A 51 -2.13 -17.74 8.87
C ASP A 51 -1.04 -18.75 8.44
N GLN A 52 -1.14 -19.34 7.24
CA GLN A 52 -0.15 -20.30 6.73
C GLN A 52 1.24 -19.71 6.49
N LEU A 53 1.39 -18.39 6.31
CA LEU A 53 2.71 -17.77 6.10
C LEU A 53 3.65 -17.89 7.32
N TYR A 54 3.14 -18.23 8.50
CA TYR A 54 3.94 -18.44 9.71
C TYR A 54 4.37 -19.90 9.93
N ALA A 55 3.68 -20.87 9.31
CA ALA A 55 3.99 -22.30 9.50
C ALA A 55 5.28 -22.74 8.78
N GLU A 56 5.71 -22.02 7.74
CA GLU A 56 6.91 -22.34 6.96
C GLU A 56 8.16 -21.53 7.39
N ARG A 57 8.07 -20.78 8.50
CA ARG A 57 9.16 -19.94 9.02
C ARG A 57 9.62 -20.30 10.45
N LEU A 58 9.27 -21.49 10.94
CA LEU A 58 9.81 -22.13 12.16
C LEU A 58 10.42 -23.49 11.80
#